data_AF-A0A183EFT2-F1
#
_entry.id   AF-A0A183EFT2-F1
#
_cell.length_a   1.000
_cell.length_b   1.000
_cell.length_c   1.000
_cell.angle_alpha   90.00
_cell.angle_beta   90.00
_cell.angle_gamma   90.00
#
_symmetry.space_group_name_H-M   'P 1'
#
loop_
_entity.id
_entity.type
_entity.pdbx_description
1 polymer ?
#
loop_
_entity_poly.entity_id
_entity_poly.type
_entity_poly.pdbx_seq_one_letter_code
_entity_poly.pdbx_strand_id
1 'polypeptide(L)'
;MKCGKCATSSFYQYIYALLSQLLRTAVKWFMQLATGKSELERILTWQTKNQGQITAEIERLIDDGELVALPDYWKPDEEDELATRIVRKYCPGIDKKQFKQLKDTLRRSLSQIQGYRELCDIVESMRKEKYDPENEQHEKRLLKLWDLLMPDEDLEGRKSEQWQKIGFQGADPSTDFRGMGILSLEQLIFLAQYDVAYAQSILSLSQHPSYGLVLILLPHS
;
A
#
# COMPACT_ATOMS: atom_id res chain seq x y z
N MET A 1 -33.95 20.57 -25.07
CA MET A 1 -34.22 19.33 -24.28
C MET A 1 -33.01 18.41 -24.35
N LYS A 2 -32.14 18.43 -23.32
CA LYS A 2 -31.17 17.36 -23.05
C LYS A 2 -31.02 17.20 -21.52
N CYS A 3 -31.36 15.99 -21.07
CA CYS A 3 -30.85 15.24 -19.92
C CYS A 3 -30.99 15.79 -18.48
N GLY A 4 -32.19 15.65 -17.90
CA GLY A 4 -32.42 15.72 -16.45
C GLY A 4 -32.07 14.43 -15.66
N LYS A 5 -31.28 13.50 -16.24
CA LYS A 5 -31.00 12.18 -15.63
C LYS A 5 -29.69 12.08 -14.84
N CYS A 6 -28.75 13.02 -15.01
CA CYS A 6 -27.51 13.04 -14.21
C CYS A 6 -27.69 13.61 -12.80
N ALA A 7 -28.57 14.60 -12.64
CA ALA A 7 -28.80 15.26 -11.34
C ALA A 7 -29.51 14.34 -10.34
N THR A 8 -30.43 13.49 -10.82
CA THR A 8 -31.18 12.55 -9.97
C THR A 8 -30.28 11.46 -9.40
N SER A 9 -29.28 10.95 -10.16
CA SER A 9 -28.33 9.94 -9.67
C SER A 9 -27.48 10.46 -8.51
N SER A 10 -27.02 11.71 -8.59
CA SER A 10 -26.25 12.36 -7.52
C SER A 10 -27.11 12.62 -6.29
N PHE A 11 -28.39 12.98 -6.47
CA PHE A 11 -29.32 13.20 -5.37
C PHE A 11 -29.66 11.91 -4.60
N TYR A 12 -29.91 10.79 -5.30
CA TYR A 12 -30.11 9.50 -4.66
C TYR A 12 -28.86 9.01 -3.91
N GLN A 13 -27.68 9.19 -4.50
CA GLN A 13 -26.41 8.87 -3.82
C GLN A 13 -26.19 9.71 -2.57
N TYR A 14 -26.53 11.00 -2.63
CA TYR A 14 -26.43 11.90 -1.48
C TYR A 14 -27.41 11.54 -0.37
N ILE A 15 -28.68 11.28 -0.71
CA ILE A 15 -29.69 10.83 0.27
C ILE A 15 -29.28 9.49 0.88
N TYR A 16 -28.79 8.55 0.07
CA TYR A 16 -28.31 7.27 0.57
C TYR A 16 -27.12 7.44 1.51
N ALA A 17 -26.15 8.29 1.16
CA ALA A 17 -25.02 8.61 2.03
C ALA A 17 -25.51 9.22 3.36
N LEU A 18 -26.40 10.21 3.31
CA LEU A 18 -26.98 10.85 4.49
C LEU A 18 -27.73 9.86 5.39
N LEU A 19 -28.61 9.04 4.82
CA LEU A 19 -29.35 8.00 5.54
C LEU A 19 -28.42 6.95 6.15
N SER A 20 -27.40 6.52 5.40
CA SER A 20 -26.42 5.56 5.90
C SER A 20 -25.60 6.13 7.06
N GLN A 21 -25.27 7.43 7.04
CA GLN A 21 -24.54 8.10 8.10
C GLN A 21 -25.40 8.30 9.34
N LEU A 22 -26.67 8.71 9.16
CA LEU A 22 -27.64 8.78 10.26
C LEU A 22 -27.88 7.41 10.90
N LEU A 23 -28.02 6.36 10.10
CA LEU A 23 -28.18 4.99 10.57
C LEU A 23 -26.95 4.53 11.35
N ARG A 24 -25.73 4.78 10.85
CA ARG A 24 -24.48 4.46 11.55
C ARG A 24 -24.42 5.16 12.90
N THR A 25 -24.68 6.47 12.96
CA THR A 25 -24.70 7.22 14.22
C THR A 25 -25.75 6.67 15.19
N ALA A 26 -26.94 6.34 14.70
CA ALA A 26 -28.00 5.74 15.52
C ALA A 26 -27.61 4.36 16.06
N VAL A 27 -26.99 3.51 15.25
CA VAL A 27 -26.48 2.20 15.67
C VAL A 27 -25.35 2.35 16.68
N LYS A 28 -24.41 3.29 16.48
CA LYS A 28 -23.33 3.56 17.43
C LYS A 28 -23.88 3.98 18.79
N TRP A 29 -24.80 4.95 18.79
CA TRP A 29 -25.47 5.42 20.00
C TRP A 29 -26.25 4.30 20.70
N PHE A 30 -27.00 3.51 19.93
CA PHE A 30 -27.75 2.37 20.45
C PHE A 30 -26.81 1.33 21.08
N MET A 31 -25.70 0.99 20.41
CA MET A 31 -24.73 0.03 20.94
C MET A 31 -24.02 0.57 22.19
N GLN A 32 -23.74 1.87 22.26
CA GLN A 32 -23.19 2.50 23.45
C GLN A 32 -24.21 2.48 24.61
N LEU A 33 -25.48 2.71 24.32
CA LEU A 33 -26.55 2.62 25.32
C LEU A 33 -26.75 1.17 25.81
N ALA A 34 -26.72 0.20 24.89
CA ALA A 34 -26.97 -1.21 25.20
C ALA A 34 -25.79 -1.90 25.91
N THR A 35 -24.55 -1.56 25.53
CA THR A 35 -23.34 -2.21 26.06
C THR A 35 -22.58 -1.38 27.08
N GLY A 36 -22.81 -0.06 27.12
CA GLY A 36 -22.02 0.89 27.92
C GLY A 36 -20.61 1.14 27.38
N LYS A 37 -20.23 0.52 26.26
CA LYS A 37 -18.86 0.53 25.71
C LYS A 37 -18.76 1.39 24.46
N SER A 38 -17.60 2.02 24.27
CA SER A 38 -17.31 2.74 23.02
C SER A 38 -17.11 1.77 21.85
N GLU A 39 -17.27 2.26 20.62
CA GLU A 39 -16.99 1.47 19.41
C GLU A 39 -15.55 0.96 19.40
N LEU A 40 -14.60 1.81 19.80
CA LEU A 40 -13.19 1.44 19.92
C LEU A 40 -12.99 0.33 20.96
N GLU A 41 -13.61 0.43 22.15
CA GLU A 41 -13.52 -0.62 23.17
C GLU A 41 -14.06 -1.95 22.64
N ARG A 42 -15.18 -1.91 21.90
CA ARG A 42 -15.77 -3.11 21.28
C ARG A 42 -14.84 -3.74 20.24
N ILE A 43 -14.20 -2.94 19.40
CA ILE A 43 -13.24 -3.42 18.38
C ILE A 43 -12.00 -4.03 19.04
N LEU A 44 -11.42 -3.34 20.02
CA LEU A 44 -10.21 -3.80 20.71
C LEU A 44 -10.45 -5.04 21.60
N THR A 45 -11.69 -5.29 22.02
CA THR A 45 -12.07 -6.47 22.82
C THR A 45 -12.47 -7.69 21.99
N TRP A 46 -12.46 -7.59 20.65
CA TRP A 46 -12.79 -8.73 19.81
C TRP A 46 -11.83 -9.91 20.03
N GLN A 47 -12.40 -11.08 20.35
CA GLN A 47 -11.67 -12.34 20.42
C GLN A 47 -11.57 -12.99 19.03
N THR A 48 -10.98 -12.27 18.05
CA THR A 48 -10.77 -12.83 16.71
C THR A 48 -9.41 -13.53 16.62
N LYS A 49 -9.31 -14.51 15.71
CA LYS A 49 -8.01 -15.07 15.30
C LYS A 49 -7.24 -14.14 14.37
N ASN A 50 -7.91 -13.18 13.73
CA ASN A 50 -7.32 -12.31 12.71
C ASN A 50 -7.13 -10.89 13.24
N GLN A 51 -5.93 -10.60 13.74
CA GLN A 51 -5.57 -9.26 14.23
C GLN A 51 -5.65 -8.19 13.14
N GLY A 52 -5.51 -8.55 11.86
CA GLY A 52 -5.63 -7.60 10.75
C GLY A 52 -7.03 -6.99 10.63
N GLN A 53 -8.09 -7.69 11.05
CA GLN A 53 -9.44 -7.12 11.09
C GLN A 53 -9.57 -6.01 12.13
N ILE A 54 -8.89 -6.15 13.27
CA ILE A 54 -8.86 -5.12 14.31
C ILE A 54 -8.13 -3.89 13.77
N THR A 55 -6.98 -4.09 13.11
CA THR A 55 -6.20 -3.03 12.49
C THR A 55 -7.01 -2.27 11.42
N ALA A 56 -7.70 -2.98 10.52
CA ALA A 56 -8.51 -2.36 9.47
C ALA A 56 -9.69 -1.54 10.02
N GLU A 57 -10.34 -1.99 11.09
CA GLU A 57 -11.42 -1.22 11.72
C GLU A 57 -10.90 0.00 12.49
N ILE A 58 -9.72 -0.11 13.10
CA ILE A 58 -9.05 1.04 13.72
C ILE A 58 -8.69 2.06 12.65
N GLU A 59 -8.12 1.63 11.52
CA GLU A 59 -7.83 2.49 10.37
C GLU A 59 -9.08 3.20 9.87
N ARG A 60 -10.21 2.49 9.71
CA ARG A 60 -11.49 3.11 9.37
C ARG A 60 -11.91 4.18 10.37
N LEU A 61 -11.73 3.96 11.67
CA LEU A 61 -12.03 4.97 12.69
C LEU A 61 -11.12 6.21 12.59
N ILE A 62 -9.88 6.03 12.15
CA ILE A 62 -8.95 7.14 11.88
C ILE A 62 -9.45 7.93 10.68
N ASP A 63 -9.75 7.25 9.57
CA ASP A 63 -10.18 7.89 8.32
C ASP A 63 -11.54 8.59 8.46
N ASP A 64 -12.45 8.04 9.28
CA ASP A 64 -13.74 8.66 9.63
C ASP A 64 -13.58 9.86 10.60
N GLY A 65 -12.37 10.13 11.12
CA GLY A 65 -12.08 11.23 12.04
C GLY A 65 -12.61 11.03 13.47
N GLU A 66 -12.99 9.81 13.84
CA GLU A 66 -13.59 9.48 15.14
C GLU A 66 -12.54 9.49 16.27
N LEU A 67 -11.27 9.28 15.92
CA LEU A 67 -10.12 9.33 16.83
C LEU A 67 -9.46 10.72 16.86
N VAL A 68 -10.22 11.73 17.31
CA VAL A 68 -9.77 13.15 17.44
C VAL A 68 -8.48 13.33 18.27
N ALA A 69 -8.09 12.32 19.06
CA ALA A 69 -6.86 12.35 19.84
C ALA A 69 -5.62 11.82 19.08
N LEU A 70 -5.73 11.45 17.80
CA LEU A 70 -4.63 10.95 16.99
C LEU A 70 -4.21 12.02 15.96
N PRO A 71 -2.91 12.32 15.81
CA PRO A 71 -2.42 13.18 14.73
C PRO A 71 -2.47 12.45 13.38
N ASP A 72 -2.45 13.20 12.26
CA ASP A 72 -2.44 12.62 10.91
C ASP A 72 -1.19 11.79 10.62
N TYR A 73 -0.07 12.16 11.26
CA TYR A 73 1.20 11.46 11.24
C TYR A 73 1.78 11.40 12.65
N TRP A 74 2.34 10.26 13.02
CA TRP A 74 3.05 10.05 14.29
C TRP A 74 4.35 9.30 14.03
N LYS A 75 5.27 9.30 14.98
CA LYS A 75 6.50 8.52 14.89
C LYS A 75 6.41 7.19 15.68
N PRO A 76 7.26 6.19 15.37
CA PRO A 76 7.22 4.89 16.05
C PRO A 76 7.45 4.98 17.58
N ASP A 77 8.17 6.00 18.04
CA ASP A 77 8.44 6.26 19.47
C ASP A 77 7.21 6.84 20.21
N GLU A 78 6.26 7.44 19.51
CA GLU A 78 5.08 8.09 20.09
C GLU A 78 3.89 7.12 20.26
N GLU A 79 3.92 5.96 19.61
CA GLU A 79 2.80 5.02 19.54
C GLU A 79 2.31 4.54 20.92
N ASP A 80 3.22 4.33 21.88
CA ASP A 80 2.83 3.87 23.22
C ASP A 80 2.10 4.97 24.01
N GLU A 81 2.54 6.22 23.86
CA GLU A 81 1.90 7.38 24.46
C GLU A 81 0.52 7.62 23.83
N LEU A 82 0.44 7.57 22.50
CA LEU A 82 -0.80 7.71 21.74
C LEU A 82 -1.81 6.62 22.12
N ALA A 83 -1.39 5.36 22.16
CA ALA A 83 -2.24 4.25 22.59
C ALA A 83 -2.74 4.46 24.03
N THR A 84 -1.87 4.91 24.94
CA THR A 84 -2.26 5.23 26.33
C THR A 84 -3.32 6.33 26.37
N ARG A 85 -3.11 7.43 25.63
CA ARG A 85 -4.02 8.58 25.57
C ARG A 85 -5.38 8.19 25.02
N ILE A 86 -5.40 7.41 23.93
CA ILE A 86 -6.63 6.98 23.25
C ILE A 86 -7.41 6.01 24.15
N VAL A 87 -6.77 4.98 24.69
CA VAL A 87 -7.46 4.02 25.58
C VAL A 87 -8.05 4.72 26.81
N ARG A 88 -7.31 5.65 27.43
CA ARG A 88 -7.85 6.42 28.57
C ARG A 88 -9.06 7.27 28.20
N LYS A 89 -9.06 7.90 27.03
CA LYS A 89 -10.14 8.79 26.58
C LYS A 89 -11.41 8.01 26.21
N TYR A 90 -11.26 6.91 25.49
CA TYR A 90 -12.38 6.18 24.90
C TYR A 90 -12.81 4.94 25.71
N CYS A 91 -12.01 4.50 26.69
CA CYS A 91 -12.29 3.33 27.54
C CYS A 91 -12.08 3.66 29.04
N PRO A 92 -12.84 4.59 29.66
CA PRO A 92 -12.59 5.04 31.03
C PRO A 92 -12.97 4.03 32.13
N GLY A 93 -13.70 2.95 31.81
CA GLY A 93 -14.27 2.00 32.78
C GLY A 93 -13.55 0.65 32.91
N ILE A 94 -12.36 0.50 32.33
CA ILE A 94 -11.67 -0.80 32.22
C ILE A 94 -10.70 -1.08 33.38
N ASP A 95 -10.54 -2.35 33.73
CA ASP A 95 -9.59 -2.77 34.77
C ASP A 95 -8.12 -2.62 34.29
N LYS A 96 -7.15 -2.71 35.22
CA LYS A 96 -5.71 -2.53 34.90
C LYS A 96 -5.18 -3.57 33.90
N LYS A 97 -5.71 -4.79 33.91
CA LYS A 97 -5.27 -5.88 33.03
C LYS A 97 -5.83 -5.69 31.62
N GLN A 98 -7.12 -5.36 31.53
CA GLN A 98 -7.80 -4.98 30.29
C GLN A 98 -7.15 -3.73 29.68
N PHE A 99 -6.86 -2.70 30.49
CA PHE A 99 -6.14 -1.51 30.04
C PHE A 99 -4.84 -1.87 29.34
N LYS A 100 -4.00 -2.71 29.97
CA LYS A 100 -2.74 -3.14 29.38
C LYS A 100 -2.96 -3.90 28.07
N GLN A 101 -3.93 -4.82 28.04
CA GLN A 101 -4.25 -5.59 26.83
C GLN A 101 -4.73 -4.71 25.67
N LEU A 102 -5.70 -3.83 25.91
CA LEU A 102 -6.24 -2.94 24.88
C LEU A 102 -5.18 -1.94 24.40
N LYS A 103 -4.35 -1.41 25.31
CA LYS A 103 -3.21 -0.57 24.95
C LYS A 103 -2.25 -1.31 24.02
N ASP A 104 -1.84 -2.53 24.38
CA ASP A 104 -0.88 -3.30 23.59
C ASP A 104 -1.46 -3.67 22.21
N THR A 105 -2.75 -3.99 22.13
CA THR A 105 -3.44 -4.26 20.85
C THR A 105 -3.53 -3.01 19.98
N LEU A 106 -3.93 -1.87 20.56
CA LEU A 106 -4.01 -0.61 19.84
C LEU A 106 -2.64 -0.17 19.35
N ARG A 107 -1.61 -0.23 20.21
CA ARG A 107 -0.23 0.12 19.85
C ARG A 107 0.23 -0.70 18.64
N ARG A 108 0.07 -2.02 18.66
CA ARG A 108 0.43 -2.89 17.51
C ARG A 108 -0.31 -2.49 16.23
N SER A 109 -1.59 -2.14 16.35
CA SER A 109 -2.39 -1.75 15.20
C SER A 109 -1.90 -0.41 14.63
N LEU A 110 -1.58 0.56 15.49
CA LEU A 110 -0.98 1.83 15.08
C LEU A 110 0.38 1.62 14.39
N SER A 111 1.25 0.73 14.91
CA SER A 111 2.53 0.41 14.26
C SER A 111 2.34 -0.20 12.88
N GLN A 112 1.38 -1.11 12.74
CA GLN A 112 1.05 -1.72 11.45
C GLN A 112 0.52 -0.67 10.47
N ILE A 113 -0.34 0.23 10.95
CA ILE A 113 -0.93 1.29 10.13
C ILE A 113 0.15 2.24 9.60
N GLN A 114 0.98 2.74 10.50
CA GLN A 114 2.09 3.61 10.14
C GLN A 114 3.07 2.90 9.19
N GLY A 115 3.48 1.68 9.52
CA GLY A 115 4.43 0.94 8.72
C GLY A 115 3.93 0.69 7.28
N TYR A 116 2.65 0.35 7.09
CA TYR A 116 2.14 0.19 5.73
C TYR A 116 2.02 1.55 5.00
N ARG A 117 1.63 2.64 5.68
CA ARG A 117 1.54 3.97 5.06
C ARG A 117 2.91 4.45 4.57
N GLU A 118 3.94 4.28 5.39
CA GLU A 118 5.33 4.58 5.02
C GLU A 118 5.78 3.78 3.80
N LEU A 119 5.45 2.48 3.76
CA LEU A 119 5.74 1.65 2.59
C LEU A 119 5.02 2.15 1.33
N CYS A 120 3.74 2.49 1.43
CA CYS A 120 2.98 3.07 0.32
C CYS A 120 3.60 4.38 -0.17
N ASP A 121 4.02 5.25 0.76
CA ASP A 121 4.67 6.53 0.43
C ASP A 121 6.02 6.30 -0.27
N ILE A 122 6.82 5.35 0.20
CA ILE A 122 8.08 4.96 -0.45
C ILE A 122 7.80 4.46 -1.87
N VAL A 123 6.86 3.53 -2.04
CA VAL A 123 6.50 2.98 -3.35
C VAL A 123 6.00 4.07 -4.29
N GLU A 124 5.14 4.97 -3.83
CA GLU A 124 4.63 6.08 -4.63
C GLU A 124 5.72 7.12 -4.95
N SER A 125 6.71 7.31 -4.06
CA SER A 125 7.87 8.16 -4.33
C SER A 125 8.74 7.56 -5.44
N MET A 126 9.04 6.26 -5.37
CA MET A 126 9.80 5.52 -6.39
C MET A 126 9.06 5.47 -7.73
N ARG A 127 7.72 5.37 -7.70
CA ARG A 127 6.91 5.40 -8.92
C ARG A 127 7.03 6.75 -9.64
N LYS A 128 7.13 7.85 -8.89
CA LYS A 128 7.22 9.22 -9.44
C LYS A 128 8.64 9.57 -9.88
N GLU A 129 9.64 8.95 -9.27
CA GLU A 129 11.04 9.12 -9.63
C GLU A 129 11.34 8.51 -11.00
N LYS A 130 11.75 9.37 -11.94
CA LYS A 130 12.14 8.94 -13.28
C LYS A 130 13.57 8.41 -13.25
N TYR A 131 13.83 7.43 -14.11
CA TYR A 131 15.20 7.00 -14.37
C TYR A 131 16.03 8.19 -14.87
N ASP A 132 17.23 8.33 -14.31
CA ASP A 132 18.17 9.41 -14.63
C ASP A 132 19.54 8.78 -14.92
N PRO A 133 20.04 8.87 -16.16
CA PRO A 133 21.33 8.29 -16.54
C PRO A 133 22.53 9.00 -15.90
N GLU A 134 22.35 10.23 -15.40
CA GLU A 134 23.41 10.96 -14.69
C GLU A 134 23.47 10.58 -13.20
N ASN A 135 22.49 9.81 -12.70
CA ASN A 135 22.45 9.32 -11.34
C ASN A 135 23.15 7.95 -11.24
N GLU A 136 24.32 7.92 -10.61
CA GLU A 136 25.11 6.69 -10.43
C GLU A 136 24.33 5.54 -9.77
N GLN A 137 23.38 5.83 -8.87
CA GLN A 137 22.60 4.80 -8.20
C GLN A 137 21.62 4.13 -9.17
N HIS A 138 21.05 4.88 -10.11
CA HIS A 138 20.16 4.37 -11.15
C HIS A 138 20.92 3.48 -12.14
N GLU A 139 22.09 3.92 -12.57
CA GLU A 139 22.99 3.15 -13.43
C GLU A 139 23.46 1.85 -12.74
N LYS A 140 23.87 1.91 -11.46
CA LYS A 140 24.24 0.71 -10.69
C LYS A 140 23.12 -0.33 -10.62
N ARG A 141 21.88 0.12 -10.40
CA ARG A 141 20.70 -0.77 -10.38
C ARG A 141 20.47 -1.41 -11.75
N LEU A 142 20.61 -0.63 -12.82
CA LEU A 142 20.44 -1.11 -14.19
C LEU A 142 21.49 -2.17 -14.55
N LEU A 143 22.75 -1.94 -14.23
CA LEU A 143 23.83 -2.91 -14.44
C LEU A 143 23.60 -4.19 -13.61
N LYS A 144 23.17 -4.04 -12.35
CA LYS A 144 22.80 -5.19 -11.51
C LYS A 144 21.69 -6.04 -12.14
N LEU A 145 20.71 -5.43 -12.81
CA LEU A 145 19.67 -6.17 -13.53
C LEU A 145 20.27 -7.04 -14.64
N TRP A 146 21.22 -6.49 -15.41
CA TRP A 146 21.92 -7.23 -16.46
C TRP A 146 22.65 -8.44 -15.89
N ASP A 147 23.48 -8.23 -14.87
CA ASP A 147 24.27 -9.30 -14.24
C ASP A 147 23.41 -10.44 -13.68
N LEU A 148 22.19 -10.12 -13.21
CA LEU A 148 21.26 -11.11 -12.70
C LEU A 148 20.57 -11.92 -13.80
N LEU A 149 20.23 -11.28 -14.93
CA LEU A 149 19.48 -11.92 -16.02
C LEU A 149 20.40 -12.62 -17.03
N MET A 150 21.61 -12.10 -17.23
CA MET A 150 22.60 -12.56 -18.21
C MET A 150 23.96 -12.81 -17.55
N PRO A 151 24.08 -13.73 -16.58
CA PRO A 151 25.32 -13.95 -15.82
C PRO A 151 26.49 -14.47 -16.67
N ASP A 152 26.20 -15.05 -17.84
CA ASP A 152 27.19 -15.65 -18.74
C ASP A 152 27.66 -14.69 -19.86
N GLU A 153 27.13 -13.46 -19.91
CA GLU A 153 27.46 -12.48 -20.96
C GLU A 153 27.77 -11.10 -20.36
N ASP A 154 29.01 -10.63 -20.55
CA ASP A 154 29.41 -9.29 -20.15
C ASP A 154 28.74 -8.22 -21.03
N LEU A 155 28.28 -7.13 -20.41
CA LEU A 155 27.72 -6.00 -21.12
C LEU A 155 28.85 -5.17 -21.76
N GLU A 156 28.79 -5.00 -23.08
CA GLU A 156 29.77 -4.22 -23.87
C GLU A 156 29.73 -2.72 -23.55
N GLY A 157 28.58 -2.24 -23.07
CA GLY A 157 28.41 -0.87 -22.59
C GLY A 157 26.96 -0.53 -22.28
N ARG A 158 26.76 0.60 -21.57
CA ARG A 158 25.42 1.05 -21.15
C ARG A 158 24.45 1.22 -22.32
N LYS A 159 24.92 1.64 -23.49
CA LYS A 159 24.14 1.70 -24.72
C LYS A 159 24.63 0.61 -25.66
N SER A 160 23.89 -0.49 -25.75
CA SER A 160 24.24 -1.62 -26.61
C SER A 160 22.96 -2.32 -27.09
N GLU A 161 23.03 -3.01 -28.24
CA GLU A 161 21.89 -3.81 -28.73
C GLU A 161 21.59 -5.01 -27.83
N GLN A 162 22.51 -5.36 -26.92
CA GLN A 162 22.36 -6.48 -25.99
C GLN A 162 21.14 -6.32 -25.08
N TRP A 163 20.73 -5.09 -24.75
CA TRP A 163 19.52 -4.81 -23.96
C TRP A 163 18.24 -5.35 -24.62
N GLN A 164 18.20 -5.47 -25.94
CA GLN A 164 17.06 -6.07 -26.66
C GLN A 164 16.91 -7.56 -26.34
N LYS A 165 17.99 -8.27 -25.97
CA LYS A 165 17.94 -9.69 -25.59
C LYS A 165 17.07 -9.92 -24.36
N ILE A 166 17.09 -8.97 -23.42
CA ILE A 166 16.29 -9.03 -22.20
C ILE A 166 14.95 -8.28 -22.31
N GLY A 167 14.60 -7.82 -23.53
CA GLY A 167 13.26 -7.29 -23.85
C GLY A 167 13.11 -5.77 -23.82
N PHE A 168 14.20 -4.99 -23.74
CA PHE A 168 14.14 -3.53 -23.95
C PHE A 168 13.90 -3.20 -25.42
N GLN A 169 13.16 -2.12 -25.72
CA GLN A 169 12.75 -1.79 -27.10
C GLN A 169 13.88 -1.18 -27.94
N GLY A 170 14.99 -0.78 -27.32
CA GLY A 170 16.13 -0.18 -28.03
C GLY A 170 17.47 -0.43 -27.34
N ALA A 171 18.53 0.15 -27.92
CA ALA A 171 19.87 0.03 -27.38
C ALA A 171 20.10 0.87 -26.11
N ASP A 172 19.20 1.80 -25.80
CA ASP A 172 19.24 2.63 -24.59
C ASP A 172 18.04 2.32 -23.67
N PRO A 173 18.26 1.53 -22.62
CA PRO A 173 17.19 1.10 -21.71
C PRO A 173 16.58 2.26 -20.92
N SER A 174 17.25 3.41 -20.82
CA SER A 174 16.70 4.60 -20.14
C SER A 174 15.39 5.08 -20.77
N THR A 175 15.15 4.77 -22.04
CA THR A 175 13.97 5.21 -22.79
C THR A 175 12.71 4.40 -22.49
N ASP A 176 12.85 3.18 -21.97
CA ASP A 176 11.74 2.27 -21.65
C ASP A 176 11.10 2.57 -20.28
N PHE A 177 11.81 3.26 -19.37
CA PHE A 177 11.33 3.59 -18.02
C PHE A 177 10.38 4.80 -17.95
N ARG A 178 9.95 5.36 -19.10
CA ARG A 178 9.21 6.63 -19.18
C ARG A 178 7.85 6.65 -18.47
N GLY A 179 7.19 5.49 -18.32
CA GLY A 179 5.85 5.38 -17.73
C GLY A 179 5.79 4.83 -16.30
N MET A 180 6.84 4.11 -15.85
CA MET A 180 6.83 3.35 -14.59
C MET A 180 8.01 3.71 -13.65
N GLY A 181 8.96 4.52 -14.11
CA GLY A 181 10.01 5.11 -13.28
C GLY A 181 11.05 4.10 -12.77
N ILE A 182 11.74 4.44 -11.68
CA ILE A 182 12.72 3.55 -11.03
C ILE A 182 12.06 2.34 -10.36
N LEU A 183 10.78 2.44 -10.02
CA LEU A 183 10.03 1.35 -9.42
C LEU A 183 9.95 0.10 -10.31
N SER A 184 9.82 0.25 -11.63
CA SER A 184 9.84 -0.92 -12.51
C SER A 184 11.22 -1.57 -12.55
N LEU A 185 12.30 -0.79 -12.53
CA LEU A 185 13.65 -1.35 -12.44
C LEU A 185 13.84 -2.18 -11.17
N GLU A 186 13.39 -1.68 -10.02
CA GLU A 186 13.48 -2.41 -8.74
C GLU A 186 12.62 -3.68 -8.73
N GLN A 187 11.43 -3.65 -9.35
CA GLN A 187 10.61 -4.85 -9.51
C GLN A 187 11.26 -5.90 -10.41
N LEU A 188 11.89 -5.49 -11.51
CA LEU A 188 12.63 -6.39 -12.40
C LEU A 188 13.81 -7.04 -11.68
N ILE A 189 14.55 -6.25 -10.90
CA ILE A 189 15.66 -6.72 -10.08
C ILE A 189 15.17 -7.71 -9.01
N PHE A 190 14.04 -7.42 -8.36
CA PHE A 190 13.44 -8.31 -7.38
C PHE A 190 13.03 -9.64 -8.02
N LEU A 191 12.35 -9.59 -9.17
CA LEU A 191 11.97 -10.77 -9.94
C LEU A 191 13.19 -11.62 -10.29
N ALA A 192 14.25 -10.99 -10.80
CA ALA A 192 15.48 -11.66 -11.18
C ALA A 192 16.28 -12.23 -10.00
N GLN A 193 16.13 -11.68 -8.78
CA GLN A 193 16.80 -12.21 -7.59
C GLN A 193 16.06 -13.36 -6.91
N TYR A 194 14.74 -13.24 -6.80
CA TYR A 194 13.95 -14.12 -5.92
C TYR A 194 13.19 -15.21 -6.65
N ASP A 195 12.94 -15.04 -7.96
CA ASP A 195 12.28 -16.05 -8.77
C ASP A 195 12.94 -16.17 -10.14
N VAL A 196 14.21 -16.58 -10.12
CA VAL A 196 15.06 -16.72 -11.32
C VAL A 196 14.39 -17.61 -12.37
N ALA A 197 13.78 -18.72 -11.96
CA ALA A 197 13.10 -19.65 -12.86
C ALA A 197 11.88 -19.01 -13.54
N TYR A 198 11.07 -18.26 -12.77
CA TYR A 198 9.95 -17.52 -13.34
C TYR A 198 10.42 -16.36 -14.23
N ALA A 199 11.43 -15.59 -13.82
CA ALA A 199 12.04 -14.53 -14.60
C ALA A 199 12.57 -15.04 -15.95
N GLN A 200 13.32 -16.15 -15.95
CA GLN A 200 13.83 -16.80 -17.15
C GLN A 200 12.71 -17.37 -18.03
N SER A 201 11.64 -17.91 -17.43
CA SER A 201 10.47 -18.38 -18.18
C SER A 201 9.72 -17.24 -18.87
N ILE A 202 9.52 -16.10 -18.19
CA ILE A 202 8.88 -14.91 -18.79
C ILE A 202 9.78 -14.33 -19.89
N LEU A 203 11.10 -14.28 -19.66
CA LEU A 203 12.07 -13.83 -20.65
C LEU A 203 12.04 -14.73 -21.91
N SER A 204 11.99 -16.04 -21.73
CA SER A 204 11.88 -17.01 -22.83
C SER A 204 10.54 -16.89 -23.59
N LEU A 205 9.46 -16.55 -22.89
CA LEU A 205 8.14 -16.32 -23.48
C LEU A 205 8.07 -14.99 -24.26
N SER A 206 8.74 -13.94 -23.78
CA SER A 206 8.86 -12.64 -24.47
C SER A 206 9.52 -12.75 -25.85
N GLN A 207 10.46 -13.68 -26.00
CA GLN A 207 11.19 -13.94 -27.25
C GLN A 207 10.40 -14.78 -28.27
N HIS A 208 9.17 -15.22 -27.97
CA HIS A 208 8.39 -16.07 -28.87
C HIS A 208 7.74 -15.26 -30.02
N PRO A 209 7.90 -15.65 -31.30
CA PRO A 209 7.51 -14.86 -32.49
C PRO A 209 5.99 -14.60 -32.67
N SER A 210 5.13 -15.12 -31.78
CA SER A 210 3.67 -15.02 -31.87
C SER A 210 3.04 -14.25 -30.71
N TYR A 211 3.75 -14.10 -29.58
CA TYR A 211 3.27 -13.47 -28.36
C TYR A 211 4.42 -12.68 -27.74
N GLY A 212 4.82 -11.59 -28.38
CA GLY A 212 5.83 -10.68 -27.84
C GLY A 212 5.31 -10.04 -26.55
N LEU A 213 5.53 -10.71 -25.43
CA LEU A 213 5.07 -10.26 -24.11
C LEU A 213 6.16 -9.34 -23.55
N VAL A 214 5.97 -8.04 -23.71
CA VAL A 214 6.87 -7.05 -23.12
C VAL A 214 6.80 -7.22 -21.59
N LEU A 215 7.93 -7.60 -20.99
CA LEU A 215 8.13 -7.82 -19.55
C LEU A 215 7.66 -6.63 -18.67
N ILE A 216 7.47 -5.47 -19.27
CA ILE A 216 7.10 -4.19 -18.65
C ILE A 216 5.56 -4.01 -18.51
N LEU A 217 4.72 -4.83 -19.14
CA LEU A 217 3.26 -4.68 -19.11
C LEU A 217 2.55 -5.89 -18.50
N LEU A 218 2.51 -5.98 -17.18
CA LEU A 218 1.41 -6.65 -16.49
C LEU A 218 0.56 -5.59 -15.75
N PRO A 219 -0.54 -5.12 -16.36
CA PRO A 219 -1.58 -4.44 -15.61
C PRO A 219 -2.36 -5.46 -14.77
N HIS A 220 -2.65 -5.08 -13.53
CA HIS A 220 -3.57 -5.76 -12.62
C HIS A 220 -4.83 -6.25 -13.34
N SER A 221 -5.10 -7.56 -13.21
CA SER A 221 -6.46 -8.13 -13.30
C SER A 221 -7.16 -7.99 -11.95
#